data_AF-A0A847NYR0-F1
#
_entry.id   AF-A0A847NYR0-F1
#
_cell.length_a   1.000
_cell.length_b   1.000
_cell.length_c   1.000
_cell.angle_alpha   90.00
_cell.angle_beta   90.00
_cell.angle_gamma   90.00
#
_symmetry.space_group_name_H-M   'P 1'
#
loop_
_entity.id
_entity.type
_entity.pdbx_description
1 polymer ?
#
loop_
_entity_poly.entity_id
_entity_poly.type
_entity_poly.pdbx_seq_one_letter_code
_entity_poly.pdbx_strand_id
1 'polypeptide(L)'
;MIQDLNDYAVFGRKHQKLFDVIGYDKSNFDRAAQLSREMDELLPLATLDKSNSPERIRRNKAFCLTKNLIDELLTWARYIFHEDKSLASQFYIRPPRKKAVKKNKETSK
;
A
#
# COMPACT_ATOMS: atom_id res chain seq x y z
N MET A 1 -2.00 -10.19 10.42
CA MET A 1 -2.04 -11.53 11.05
C MET A 1 -0.66 -12.15 11.22
N ILE A 2 0.13 -12.35 10.15
CA ILE A 2 1.49 -12.93 10.30
C ILE A 2 2.38 -12.01 11.15
N GLN A 3 2.40 -10.73 10.80
CA GLN A 3 3.15 -9.70 11.53
C GLN A 3 2.68 -9.56 13.00
N ASP A 4 1.36 -9.56 13.24
CA ASP A 4 0.79 -9.50 14.59
C ASP A 4 1.23 -10.70 15.46
N LEU A 5 1.39 -11.88 14.84
CA LEU A 5 1.80 -13.09 15.55
C LEU A 5 3.29 -13.07 15.91
N ASN A 6 4.12 -12.48 15.04
CA ASN A 6 5.52 -12.21 15.35
C ASN A 6 5.64 -11.15 16.46
N ASP A 7 4.88 -10.07 16.36
CA ASP A 7 4.87 -9.00 17.36
C ASP A 7 4.42 -9.51 18.73
N TYR A 8 3.45 -10.43 18.75
CA TYR A 8 3.03 -11.14 19.96
C TYR A 8 4.17 -11.95 20.59
N ALA A 9 4.93 -12.70 19.79
CA ALA A 9 6.08 -13.46 20.28
C ALA A 9 7.20 -12.55 20.81
N VAL A 10 7.49 -11.45 20.12
CA VAL A 10 8.50 -10.46 20.53
C VAL A 10 8.07 -9.76 21.82
N PHE A 11 6.79 -9.39 21.94
CA PHE A 11 6.22 -8.79 23.14
C PHE A 11 6.30 -9.73 24.35
N GLY A 12 5.90 -10.98 24.16
CA GLY A 12 5.98 -12.02 25.20
C GLY A 12 7.38 -12.24 25.74
N ARG A 13 8.38 -12.31 24.84
CA ARG A 13 9.80 -12.44 25.23
C ARG A 13 10.30 -11.26 26.05
N LYS A 14 9.87 -10.03 25.74
CA LYS A 14 10.25 -8.82 26.50
C LYS A 14 9.65 -8.77 27.90
N HIS A 15 8.50 -9.41 28.13
CA HIS A 15 7.71 -9.27 29.35
C HIS A 15 7.49 -10.60 30.11
N GLN A 16 8.41 -11.56 30.00
CA GLN A 16 8.28 -12.90 30.60
C GLN A 16 7.90 -12.91 32.09
N LYS A 17 8.42 -11.96 32.89
CA LYS A 17 8.14 -11.87 34.33
C LYS A 17 6.67 -11.60 34.64
N LEU A 18 5.97 -10.85 33.78
CA LEU A 18 4.54 -10.56 33.97
C LEU A 18 3.69 -11.80 33.69
N PHE A 19 4.14 -12.63 32.74
CA PHE A 19 3.49 -13.88 32.36
C PHE A 19 3.71 -15.01 33.37
N ASP A 20 4.82 -14.98 34.12
CA ASP A 20 5.07 -15.90 35.24
C ASP A 20 4.07 -15.73 36.37
N VAL A 21 3.72 -14.48 36.71
CA VAL A 21 2.78 -14.17 37.81
C VAL A 21 1.40 -14.76 37.55
N ILE A 22 0.98 -14.83 36.29
CA ILE A 22 -0.32 -15.36 35.88
C ILE A 22 -0.27 -16.83 35.46
N GLY A 23 0.89 -17.49 35.55
CA GLY A 23 1.05 -18.90 35.18
C GLY A 23 0.86 -19.17 33.68
N TYR A 24 1.14 -18.19 32.83
CA TYR A 24 0.94 -18.34 31.38
C TYR A 24 2.04 -19.20 30.75
N ASP A 25 1.64 -20.14 29.89
CA ASP A 25 2.60 -21.00 29.19
C ASP A 25 3.35 -20.22 28.10
N LYS A 26 4.65 -20.02 28.36
CA LYS A 26 5.58 -19.29 27.49
C LYS A 26 5.89 -20.05 26.20
N SER A 27 5.63 -21.36 26.13
CA SER A 27 5.81 -22.16 24.91
C SER A 27 4.96 -21.62 23.74
N ASN A 28 3.85 -20.94 24.06
CA ASN A 28 2.99 -20.29 23.08
C ASN A 28 3.69 -19.15 22.33
N PHE A 29 4.68 -18.48 22.92
CA PHE A 29 5.45 -17.44 22.23
C PHE A 29 6.41 -18.03 21.20
N ASP A 30 7.00 -19.20 21.49
CA ASP A 30 7.82 -19.92 20.53
C ASP A 30 6.96 -20.48 19.40
N ARG A 31 5.79 -21.02 19.73
CA ARG A 31 4.81 -21.50 18.75
C ARG A 31 4.28 -20.39 17.85
N ALA A 32 4.02 -19.20 18.40
CA ALA A 32 3.60 -18.02 17.64
C ALA A 32 4.70 -17.56 16.66
N ALA A 33 5.96 -17.52 17.11
CA ALA A 33 7.10 -17.18 16.25
C ALA A 33 7.30 -18.21 15.13
N GLN A 34 7.14 -19.50 15.45
CA GLN A 34 7.26 -20.58 14.49
C GLN A 34 6.14 -20.51 13.43
N LEU A 35 4.88 -20.39 13.87
CA LEU A 35 3.73 -20.29 12.97
C LEU A 35 3.84 -19.05 12.07
N SER A 36 4.34 -17.93 12.58
CA SER A 36 4.57 -16.73 11.77
C SER A 36 5.54 -17.02 10.62
N ARG A 37 6.65 -17.71 10.88
CA ARG A 37 7.63 -18.06 9.83
C ARG A 37 7.05 -19.04 8.82
N GLU A 38 6.37 -20.09 9.28
CA GLU A 38 5.71 -21.07 8.42
C GLU A 38 4.67 -20.39 7.51
N MET A 39 3.91 -19.43 8.03
CA MET A 39 2.96 -18.65 7.24
C MET A 39 3.64 -17.69 6.26
N ASP A 40 4.78 -17.09 6.61
CA ASP A 40 5.57 -16.27 5.67
C ASP A 40 6.12 -17.08 4.50
N GLU A 41 6.41 -18.37 4.70
CA GLU A 41 6.83 -19.29 3.63
C GLU A 41 5.64 -19.78 2.79
N LEU A 42 4.49 -20.05 3.42
CA LEU A 42 3.26 -20.49 2.76
C LEU A 42 2.58 -19.37 1.97
N LEU A 43 2.65 -18.13 2.41
CA LEU A 43 1.95 -17.01 1.78
C LEU A 43 2.38 -16.81 0.32
N PRO A 44 3.68 -16.80 -0.03
CA PRO A 44 4.12 -16.83 -1.41
C PRO A 44 3.56 -18.01 -2.18
N LEU A 45 3.57 -19.23 -1.62
CA LEU A 45 3.10 -20.44 -2.31
C LEU A 45 1.58 -20.41 -2.57
N ALA A 46 0.79 -19.96 -1.61
CA ALA A 46 -0.66 -19.80 -1.75
C ALA A 46 -1.03 -18.62 -2.68
N THR A 47 -0.16 -17.62 -2.76
CA THR A 47 -0.33 -16.45 -3.62
C THR A 47 0.38 -16.63 -4.96
N LEU A 48 1.14 -17.72 -5.14
CA LEU A 48 2.00 -17.91 -6.29
C LEU A 48 1.11 -18.11 -7.52
N ASP A 49 1.15 -17.05 -8.32
CA ASP A 49 0.69 -16.94 -9.68
C ASP A 49 -0.79 -16.73 -9.98
N LYS A 50 -1.40 -15.73 -9.33
CA LYS A 50 -2.44 -14.91 -10.01
C LYS A 50 -1.85 -13.80 -10.87
N SER A 51 -0.52 -13.73 -10.95
CA SER A 51 0.17 -12.64 -11.60
C SER A 51 0.08 -12.73 -13.13
N ASN A 52 0.26 -13.93 -13.67
CA ASN A 52 0.05 -14.21 -15.09
C ASN A 52 -1.33 -14.79 -15.39
N SER A 53 -2.29 -14.67 -14.46
CA SER A 53 -3.65 -15.12 -14.73
C SER A 53 -4.19 -14.42 -15.99
N PRO A 54 -4.72 -15.17 -16.97
CA PRO A 54 -5.23 -14.59 -18.21
C PRO A 54 -6.37 -13.60 -17.93
N GLU A 55 -7.13 -13.79 -16.85
CA GLU A 55 -8.14 -12.86 -16.36
C GLU A 55 -7.54 -11.50 -16.00
N ARG A 56 -6.45 -11.48 -15.23
CA ARG A 56 -5.79 -10.23 -14.83
C ARG A 56 -5.18 -9.51 -16.04
N ILE A 57 -4.55 -10.26 -16.95
CA ILE A 57 -3.97 -9.69 -18.18
C ILE A 57 -5.06 -9.07 -19.04
N ARG A 58 -6.19 -9.78 -19.28
CA ARG A 58 -7.34 -9.25 -20.03
C ARG A 58 -7.92 -8.01 -19.36
N ARG A 59 -8.13 -8.04 -18.04
CA ARG A 59 -8.62 -6.90 -17.27
C ARG A 59 -7.68 -5.69 -17.39
N ASN A 60 -6.38 -5.89 -17.24
CA ASN A 60 -5.41 -4.80 -17.32
C ASN A 60 -5.35 -4.21 -18.74
N LYS A 61 -5.41 -5.05 -19.78
CA LYS A 61 -5.51 -4.60 -21.18
C LYS A 61 -6.77 -3.77 -21.41
N ALA A 62 -7.93 -4.24 -20.96
CA ALA A 62 -9.19 -3.52 -21.07
C ALA A 62 -9.12 -2.17 -20.34
N PHE A 63 -8.59 -2.14 -19.11
CA PHE A 63 -8.38 -0.90 -18.36
C PHE A 63 -7.49 0.08 -19.12
N CYS A 64 -6.33 -0.34 -19.63
CA CYS A 64 -5.44 0.55 -20.39
C CYS A 64 -6.12 1.13 -21.63
N LEU A 65 -6.85 0.32 -22.40
CA LEU A 65 -7.57 0.79 -23.59
C LEU A 65 -8.61 1.86 -23.22
N THR A 66 -9.42 1.58 -22.20
CA THR A 66 -10.44 2.55 -21.73
C THR A 66 -9.80 3.82 -21.18
N LYS A 67 -8.68 3.70 -20.47
CA LYS A 67 -7.99 4.85 -19.88
C LYS A 67 -7.38 5.75 -20.94
N ASN A 68 -6.73 5.18 -21.95
CA ASN A 68 -6.17 5.95 -23.06
C ASN A 68 -7.24 6.75 -23.79
N LEU A 69 -8.39 6.13 -24.09
CA LEU A 69 -9.49 6.82 -24.76
C LEU A 69 -10.06 7.97 -23.91
N ILE A 70 -10.23 7.74 -22.61
CA ILE A 70 -10.68 8.79 -21.68
C ILE A 70 -9.65 9.93 -21.60
N ASP A 71 -8.36 9.61 -21.58
CA ASP A 71 -7.29 10.61 -21.48
C ASP A 71 -7.19 11.47 -22.74
N GLU A 72 -7.37 10.86 -23.91
CA GLU A 72 -7.51 11.58 -25.17
C GLU A 72 -8.72 12.52 -25.11
N LEU A 73 -9.90 12.01 -24.75
CA LEU A 73 -11.12 12.82 -24.65
C LEU A 73 -10.95 14.00 -23.68
N LEU A 74 -10.34 13.78 -22.53
CA LEU A 74 -10.06 14.82 -21.54
C LEU A 74 -9.06 15.87 -22.07
N THR A 75 -8.11 15.45 -22.92
CA THR A 75 -7.15 16.35 -23.57
C THR A 75 -7.87 17.23 -24.60
N TRP A 76 -8.76 16.65 -25.41
CA TRP A 76 -9.60 17.41 -26.34
C TRP A 76 -10.53 18.38 -25.61
N ALA A 77 -11.19 17.93 -24.54
CA ALA A 77 -12.05 18.77 -23.72
C ALA A 77 -11.28 19.96 -23.14
N ARG A 78 -10.04 19.73 -22.65
CA ARG A 78 -9.18 20.81 -22.16
C ARG A 78 -8.84 21.82 -23.25
N TYR A 79 -8.58 21.37 -24.47
CA TYR A 79 -8.31 22.26 -25.60
C TYR A 79 -9.55 23.11 -25.95
N ILE A 80 -10.73 22.50 -26.00
CA ILE A 80 -11.98 23.20 -26.31
C ILE A 80 -12.31 24.24 -25.23
N PHE A 81 -12.20 23.86 -23.96
CA PHE A 81 -12.58 24.71 -22.82
C PHE A 81 -11.42 25.55 -22.28
N HIS A 82 -10.34 25.76 -23.05
CA HIS A 82 -9.13 26.43 -22.57
C HIS A 82 -9.35 27.88 -22.11
N GLU A 83 -10.36 28.55 -22.64
CA GLU A 83 -10.73 29.93 -22.27
C GLU A 83 -11.34 30.00 -20.87
N ASP A 84 -12.16 29.02 -20.50
CA ASP A 84 -12.73 28.92 -19.17
C ASP A 84 -11.80 28.12 -18.25
N LYS A 85 -10.88 28.86 -17.61
CA LYS A 85 -9.87 28.28 -16.69
C LYS A 85 -10.47 27.43 -15.58
N SER A 86 -11.70 27.74 -15.12
CA SER A 86 -12.39 26.96 -14.09
C SER A 86 -12.76 25.58 -14.63
N LEU A 87 -13.38 25.54 -15.81
CA LEU A 87 -13.82 24.32 -16.46
C LEU A 87 -12.63 23.48 -16.99
N ALA A 88 -11.63 24.12 -17.60
CA ALA A 88 -10.39 23.48 -18.05
C ALA A 88 -9.65 22.74 -16.92
N SER A 89 -9.66 23.31 -15.70
CA SER A 89 -8.99 22.75 -14.53
C SER A 89 -9.60 21.41 -14.07
N GLN A 90 -10.88 21.16 -14.37
CA GLN A 90 -11.58 19.94 -13.98
C GLN A 90 -11.17 18.72 -14.82
N PHE A 91 -10.68 18.95 -16.04
CA PHE A 91 -10.19 17.89 -16.93
C PHE A 91 -8.73 17.49 -16.68
N TYR A 92 -8.15 17.89 -15.54
CA TYR A 92 -6.84 17.41 -15.09
C TYR A 92 -7.01 16.12 -14.28
N ILE A 93 -6.41 15.03 -14.78
CA ILE A 93 -6.35 13.73 -14.09
C ILE A 93 -5.37 13.86 -12.92
N ARG A 94 -5.88 14.42 -11.82
CA ARG A 94 -5.12 14.81 -10.61
C ARG A 94 -4.12 15.94 -10.89
N PRO A 95 -4.31 17.16 -10.34
CA PRO A 95 -3.24 18.15 -10.40
C PRO A 95 -1.99 17.57 -9.72
N PRO A 96 -0.78 17.81 -10.24
CA PRO A 96 0.44 17.39 -9.56
C PRO A 96 0.37 17.92 -8.13
N ARG A 97 0.54 17.02 -7.14
CA ARG A 97 0.63 17.43 -5.72
C ARG A 97 1.70 18.52 -5.66
N LYS A 98 1.29 19.75 -5.33
CA LYS A 98 2.23 20.87 -5.14
C LYS A 98 3.24 20.41 -4.10
N LYS A 99 4.50 20.16 -4.51
CA LYS A 99 5.57 19.85 -3.57
C LYS A 99 5.71 21.07 -2.66
N ALA A 100 5.56 20.87 -1.35
CA ALA A 100 5.73 21.95 -0.39
C ALA A 100 7.15 22.52 -0.53
N VAL A 101 7.23 23.80 -0.93
CA VAL A 101 8.50 24.52 -0.96
C VAL A 101 8.94 24.70 0.49
N LYS A 102 10.02 24.01 0.89
CA LYS A 102 10.65 24.25 2.19
C LYS A 102 11.23 25.67 2.16
N LYS A 103 10.62 26.59 2.91
CA LYS A 103 11.25 27.89 3.22
C LYS A 103 12.48 27.60 4.07
N ASN A 104 13.67 27.75 3.49
CA ASN A 104 14.90 27.81 4.27
C ASN A 104 14.81 29.03 5.18
N LYS A 105 14.79 28.82 6.50
CA LYS A 105 14.99 29.89 7.48
C LYS A 105 16.42 30.37 7.31
N GLU A 106 16.59 31.59 6.82
CA GLU A 106 17.85 32.32 6.89
C GLU A 106 18.26 32.43 8.36
N THR A 107 19.30 31.71 8.73
CA THR A 107 20.07 31.96 9.95
C THR A 107 20.84 33.26 9.72
N SER A 108 20.29 34.38 10.19
CA SER A 108 21.05 35.61 10.37
C SER A 108 21.95 35.44 11.59
N LYS A 109 23.26 35.59 11.36
CA LYS A 109 24.31 35.66 12.37
C LYS A 109 24.26 36.98 13.12
#